data_AF-A0A1Y3U1U2-F1
#
_entry.id   AF-A0A1Y3U1U2-F1
#
_cell.length_a   1.000
_cell.length_b   1.000
_cell.length_c   1.000
_cell.angle_alpha   90.00
_cell.angle_beta   90.00
_cell.angle_gamma   90.00
#
_symmetry.space_group_name_H-M   'P 1'
#
loop_
_entity.id
_entity.type
_entity.pdbx_description
1 polymer ?
#
loop_
_entity_poly.entity_id
_entity_poly.type
_entity_poly.pdbx_seq_one_letter_code
_entity_poly.pdbx_strand_id
1 'polypeptide(L)'
;MLGEYVFNESSAMYCTSVLLVDHGVESRAEYSYAFERRGFTVVRWEDDLTFRIDWEDALKAGKKLAVIALDDAYVPYDLAQLMQRYDVSLGGLFPKLDTSTLRAAEGLDFDFLAVAYERDYVYTSDAKATRAYLETRVNVRETAERVCDELEGELVRLTSVAASYRGWIAVAQLKARIDVTRARYGIER
;
A
#
# COMPACT_ATOMS: atom_id res chain seq x y z
N MET A 1 -2.03 8.00 -0.12
CA MET A 1 -1.85 6.83 0.79
C MET A 1 -0.91 5.82 0.15
N LEU A 2 -0.26 4.96 0.93
CA LEU A 2 0.71 3.97 0.43
C LEU A 2 0.09 3.03 -0.60
N GLY A 3 -1.14 2.55 -0.37
CA GLY A 3 -1.81 1.66 -1.32
C GLY A 3 -1.99 2.26 -2.71
N GLU A 4 -2.40 3.53 -2.79
CA GLU A 4 -2.50 4.26 -4.07
C GLU A 4 -1.13 4.48 -4.70
N TYR A 5 -0.11 4.75 -3.88
CA TYR A 5 1.27 4.91 -4.35
C TYR A 5 1.80 3.61 -4.99
N VAL A 6 1.67 2.48 -4.30
CA VAL A 6 2.07 1.15 -4.82
C VAL A 6 1.28 0.81 -6.08
N PHE A 7 -0.02 1.13 -6.14
CA PHE A 7 -0.84 0.91 -7.33
C PHE A 7 -0.33 1.71 -8.54
N ASN A 8 0.05 2.97 -8.34
CA ASN A 8 0.58 3.83 -9.39
C ASN A 8 1.96 3.35 -9.86
N GLU A 9 2.86 3.05 -8.94
CA GLU A 9 4.23 2.60 -9.24
C GLU A 9 4.26 1.21 -9.91
N SER A 10 3.37 0.29 -9.50
CA SER A 10 3.24 -1.04 -10.12
C SER A 10 2.68 -1.02 -11.54
N SER A 11 2.27 0.16 -12.05
CA SER A 11 1.62 0.31 -13.35
C SER A 11 0.38 -0.58 -13.53
N ALA A 12 -0.22 -1.02 -12.42
CA ALA A 12 -1.36 -1.93 -12.39
C ALA A 12 -2.57 -1.38 -13.13
N MET A 13 -2.67 -0.06 -13.30
CA MET A 13 -3.70 0.60 -14.09
C MET A 13 -3.77 0.12 -15.55
N TYR A 14 -2.62 -0.32 -16.12
CA TYR A 14 -2.51 -0.73 -17.52
C TYR A 14 -2.48 -2.25 -17.69
N CYS A 15 -2.49 -3.01 -16.59
CA CYS A 15 -2.35 -4.44 -16.59
C CYS A 15 -3.65 -5.10 -16.11
N THR A 16 -3.93 -6.29 -16.66
CA THR A 16 -5.03 -7.11 -16.18
C THR A 16 -4.59 -7.94 -14.97
N SER A 17 -3.37 -8.45 -14.98
CA SER A 17 -2.84 -9.25 -13.87
C SER A 17 -1.49 -8.73 -13.43
N VAL A 18 -1.30 -8.62 -12.11
CA VAL A 18 -0.06 -8.12 -11.50
C VAL A 18 0.41 -9.11 -10.44
N LEU A 19 1.70 -9.42 -10.46
CA LEU A 19 2.39 -10.19 -9.43
C LEU A 19 3.20 -9.23 -8.56
N LEU A 20 2.74 -9.03 -7.34
CA LEU A 20 3.35 -8.19 -6.32
C LEU A 20 4.22 -9.07 -5.42
N VAL A 21 5.54 -8.94 -5.55
CA VAL A 21 6.48 -9.65 -4.69
C VAL A 21 6.73 -8.80 -3.45
N ASP A 22 6.09 -9.15 -2.35
CA ASP A 22 6.13 -8.42 -1.08
C ASP A 22 7.37 -8.78 -0.27
N HIS A 23 8.16 -7.75 0.05
CA HIS A 23 9.29 -7.86 0.98
C HIS A 23 8.89 -7.42 2.40
N GLY A 24 7.70 -7.81 2.86
CA GLY A 24 7.17 -7.55 4.20
C GLY A 24 6.50 -6.19 4.37
N VAL A 25 6.13 -5.49 3.29
CA VAL A 25 5.43 -4.20 3.35
C VAL A 25 3.95 -4.41 3.63
N GLU A 26 3.34 -5.45 3.06
CA GLU A 26 1.92 -5.77 3.21
C GLU A 26 1.55 -5.99 4.68
N SER A 27 2.40 -6.69 5.43
CA SER A 27 2.21 -6.94 6.87
C SER A 27 2.10 -5.67 7.73
N ARG A 28 2.63 -4.53 7.24
CA ARG A 28 2.70 -3.28 7.99
C ARG A 28 1.71 -2.22 7.51
N ALA A 29 1.20 -2.32 6.30
CA ALA A 29 0.44 -1.24 5.67
C ALA A 29 -0.75 -1.68 4.80
N GLU A 30 -1.03 -2.99 4.67
CA GLU A 30 -2.21 -3.56 3.98
C GLU A 30 -2.54 -2.84 2.66
N TYR A 31 -1.55 -2.72 1.77
CA TYR A 31 -1.71 -1.98 0.50
C TYR A 31 -2.62 -2.71 -0.48
N SER A 32 -2.86 -4.01 -0.27
CA SER A 32 -3.72 -4.84 -1.12
C SER A 32 -5.13 -4.25 -1.30
N TYR A 33 -5.65 -3.56 -0.29
CA TYR A 33 -6.98 -2.95 -0.31
C TYR A 33 -7.13 -1.93 -1.46
N ALA A 34 -6.05 -1.24 -1.85
CA ALA A 34 -6.09 -0.31 -2.99
C ALA A 34 -6.36 -1.04 -4.32
N PHE A 35 -5.86 -2.27 -4.47
CA PHE A 35 -6.10 -3.09 -5.66
C PHE A 35 -7.55 -3.59 -5.68
N GLU A 36 -8.09 -4.04 -4.55
CA GLU A 36 -9.50 -4.45 -4.44
C GLU A 36 -10.46 -3.33 -4.83
N ARG A 37 -10.19 -2.10 -4.36
CA ARG A 37 -10.98 -0.90 -4.71
C ARG A 37 -11.01 -0.62 -6.21
N ARG A 38 -9.97 -1.01 -6.95
CA ARG A 38 -9.87 -0.83 -8.41
C ARG A 38 -10.43 -2.04 -9.19
N GLY A 39 -11.06 -2.99 -8.50
CA GLY A 39 -11.70 -4.16 -9.08
C GLY A 39 -10.77 -5.34 -9.35
N PHE A 40 -9.57 -5.34 -8.74
CA PHE A 40 -8.72 -6.54 -8.73
C PHE A 40 -9.19 -7.51 -7.67
N THR A 41 -9.14 -8.80 -7.98
CA THR A 41 -9.25 -9.83 -6.95
C THR A 41 -7.85 -10.02 -6.37
N VAL A 42 -7.69 -9.71 -5.07
CA VAL A 42 -6.43 -9.93 -4.37
C VAL A 42 -6.33 -11.41 -4.01
N VAL A 43 -5.23 -12.03 -4.42
CA VAL A 43 -4.93 -13.44 -4.16
C VAL A 43 -3.59 -13.52 -3.45
N ARG A 44 -3.55 -14.16 -2.28
CA ARG A 44 -2.28 -14.45 -1.59
C ARG A 44 -1.70 -15.74 -2.16
N TRP A 45 -0.47 -15.68 -2.62
CA TRP A 45 0.24 -16.84 -3.13
C TRP A 45 0.64 -17.73 -1.97
N GLU A 46 0.20 -18.99 -2.00
CA GLU A 46 0.57 -20.01 -1.01
C GLU A 46 1.40 -21.11 -1.65
N ASP A 47 0.85 -21.76 -2.67
CA ASP A 47 1.47 -22.87 -3.40
C ASP A 47 1.05 -22.86 -4.87
N ASP A 48 1.93 -23.41 -5.73
CA ASP A 48 1.68 -23.55 -7.17
C ASP A 48 0.40 -24.37 -7.45
N LEU A 49 0.23 -25.52 -6.79
CA LEU A 49 -0.87 -26.43 -7.08
C LEU A 49 -2.23 -25.79 -6.74
N THR A 50 -2.32 -25.15 -5.57
CA THR A 50 -3.52 -24.44 -5.13
C THR A 50 -3.85 -23.29 -6.07
N PHE A 51 -2.84 -22.50 -6.44
CA PHE A 51 -3.04 -21.39 -7.37
C PHE A 51 -3.53 -21.88 -8.74
N ARG A 52 -3.00 -23.00 -9.22
CA ARG A 52 -3.42 -23.55 -10.52
C ARG A 52 -4.87 -24.00 -10.52
N ILE A 53 -5.29 -24.69 -9.46
CA ILE A 53 -6.66 -25.21 -9.32
C ILE A 53 -7.66 -24.05 -9.24
N ASP A 54 -7.35 -23.02 -8.46
CA ASP A 54 -8.33 -21.97 -8.14
C ASP A 54 -8.29 -20.79 -9.12
N TRP A 55 -7.13 -20.47 -9.68
CA TRP A 55 -6.88 -19.18 -10.34
C TRP A 55 -6.23 -19.25 -11.73
N GLU A 56 -5.69 -20.38 -12.20
CA GLU A 56 -5.04 -20.45 -13.53
C GLU A 56 -6.00 -20.10 -14.67
N ASP A 57 -7.23 -20.65 -14.63
CA ASP A 57 -8.24 -20.34 -15.64
C ASP A 57 -8.64 -18.87 -15.61
N ALA A 58 -8.74 -18.27 -14.41
CA ALA A 58 -9.03 -16.85 -14.24
C ALA A 58 -7.90 -15.97 -14.80
N LEU A 59 -6.65 -16.36 -14.56
CA LEU A 59 -5.46 -15.67 -15.05
C LEU A 59 -5.38 -15.71 -16.59
N LYS A 60 -5.58 -16.90 -17.18
CA LYS A 60 -5.59 -17.08 -18.65
C LYS A 60 -6.77 -16.40 -19.32
N ALA A 61 -7.91 -16.30 -18.64
CA ALA A 61 -9.07 -15.56 -19.12
C ALA A 61 -8.87 -14.02 -19.07
N GLY A 62 -7.75 -13.53 -18.53
CA GLY A 62 -7.49 -12.11 -18.38
C GLY A 62 -8.43 -11.44 -17.37
N LYS A 63 -8.75 -12.11 -16.26
CA LYS A 63 -9.44 -11.46 -15.14
C LYS A 63 -8.47 -10.53 -14.40
N LYS A 64 -9.04 -9.52 -13.72
CA LYS A 64 -8.24 -8.59 -12.92
C LYS A 64 -7.73 -9.26 -11.64
N LEU A 65 -6.45 -9.65 -11.61
CA LEU A 65 -5.85 -10.36 -10.48
C LEU A 65 -4.64 -9.60 -9.93
N ALA A 66 -4.61 -9.41 -8.61
CA ALA A 66 -3.45 -8.89 -7.89
C ALA A 66 -2.92 -10.01 -7.00
N VAL A 67 -1.87 -10.69 -7.46
CA VAL A 67 -1.27 -11.83 -6.76
C VAL A 67 -0.15 -11.31 -5.88
N ILE A 68 -0.25 -11.53 -4.57
CA ILE A 68 0.78 -11.14 -3.59
C ILE A 68 1.58 -12.37 -3.21
N ALA A 69 2.86 -12.40 -3.57
CA ALA A 69 3.79 -13.46 -3.20
C ALA A 69 4.87 -12.92 -2.27
N LEU A 70 5.32 -13.73 -1.32
CA LEU A 70 6.49 -13.40 -0.51
C LEU A 70 7.77 -13.48 -1.35
N ASP A 71 8.83 -12.82 -0.89
CA ASP A 71 10.09 -12.76 -1.63
C ASP A 71 10.86 -14.09 -1.71
N ASP A 72 10.58 -15.02 -0.80
CA ASP A 72 11.09 -16.38 -0.77
C ASP A 72 10.19 -17.39 -1.52
N ALA A 73 9.00 -16.97 -1.95
CA ALA A 73 8.05 -17.85 -2.61
C ALA A 73 8.46 -18.12 -4.06
N TYR A 74 8.51 -19.41 -4.42
CA TYR A 74 8.73 -19.82 -5.81
C TYR A 74 7.43 -19.67 -6.61
N VAL A 75 7.45 -18.74 -7.57
CA VAL A 75 6.38 -18.59 -8.58
C VAL A 75 6.89 -19.17 -9.90
N PRO A 76 6.24 -20.22 -10.44
CA PRO A 76 6.63 -20.80 -11.72
C PRO A 76 6.62 -19.79 -12.86
N TYR A 77 7.57 -19.97 -13.78
CA TYR A 77 7.83 -19.02 -14.86
C TYR A 77 6.65 -18.88 -15.83
N ASP A 78 5.94 -19.96 -16.10
CA ASP A 78 4.76 -20.00 -16.95
C ASP A 78 3.63 -19.10 -16.43
N LEU A 79 3.44 -19.06 -15.11
CA LEU A 79 2.46 -18.19 -14.47
C LEU A 79 2.98 -16.76 -14.35
N ALA A 80 4.25 -16.60 -13.96
CA ALA A 80 4.88 -15.29 -13.80
C ALA A 80 4.89 -14.47 -15.10
N GLN A 81 5.08 -15.11 -16.26
CA GLN A 81 5.06 -14.44 -17.56
C GLN A 81 3.69 -13.87 -17.96
N LEU A 82 2.59 -14.41 -17.40
CA LEU A 82 1.24 -13.93 -17.67
C LEU A 82 0.86 -12.69 -16.82
N MET A 83 1.72 -12.32 -15.88
CA MET A 83 1.48 -11.25 -14.92
C MET A 83 2.57 -10.19 -15.04
N GLN A 84 2.20 -8.93 -14.80
CA GLN A 84 3.21 -7.89 -14.64
C GLN A 84 3.86 -8.04 -13.28
N ARG A 85 5.15 -8.41 -13.25
CA ARG A 85 5.90 -8.52 -12.00
C ARG A 85 6.29 -7.12 -11.50
N TYR A 86 6.06 -6.89 -10.20
CA TYR A 86 6.54 -5.71 -9.50
C TYR A 86 6.99 -6.10 -8.09
N ASP A 87 8.25 -5.78 -7.76
CA ASP A 87 8.82 -6.08 -6.44
C ASP A 87 8.49 -4.94 -5.45
N VAL A 88 7.59 -5.22 -4.52
CA VAL A 88 7.15 -4.29 -3.47
C VAL A 88 8.16 -4.35 -2.32
N SER A 89 9.21 -3.55 -2.44
CA SER A 89 10.22 -3.37 -1.41
C SER A 89 10.34 -1.90 -1.00
N LEU A 90 10.75 -1.63 0.24
CA LEU A 90 11.00 -0.26 0.69
C LEU A 90 12.04 0.47 -0.18
N GLY A 91 13.01 -0.27 -0.74
CA GLY A 91 14.01 0.29 -1.66
C GLY A 91 13.47 0.57 -3.05
N GLY A 92 12.52 -0.25 -3.53
CA GLY A 92 11.83 -0.02 -4.80
C GLY A 92 10.85 1.15 -4.71
N LEU A 93 10.09 1.22 -3.61
CA LEU A 93 9.11 2.28 -3.37
C LEU A 93 9.78 3.62 -3.00
N PHE A 94 10.86 3.60 -2.23
CA PHE A 94 11.54 4.82 -1.77
C PHE A 94 13.03 4.79 -2.11
N PRO A 95 13.40 4.78 -3.41
CA PRO A 95 14.78 4.54 -3.85
C PRO A 95 15.78 5.61 -3.40
N LYS A 96 15.29 6.80 -3.04
CA LYS A 96 16.14 7.91 -2.60
C LYS A 96 16.35 7.96 -1.09
N LEU A 97 15.67 7.09 -0.33
CA LEU A 97 15.78 7.02 1.12
C LEU A 97 16.57 5.78 1.54
N ASP A 98 17.19 5.87 2.71
CA ASP A 98 17.93 4.76 3.26
C ASP A 98 16.98 3.68 3.81
N THR A 99 16.96 2.51 3.16
CA THR A 99 16.06 1.40 3.49
C THR A 99 16.28 0.83 4.89
N SER A 100 17.52 0.85 5.37
CA SER A 100 17.87 0.36 6.71
C SER A 100 17.26 1.25 7.80
N THR A 101 17.28 2.56 7.58
CA THR A 101 16.68 3.57 8.45
C THR A 101 15.16 3.47 8.45
N LEU A 102 14.53 3.27 7.28
CA LEU A 102 13.08 3.05 7.19
C LEU A 102 12.65 1.76 7.90
N ARG A 103 13.44 0.69 7.80
CA ARG A 103 13.16 -0.57 8.48
C ARG A 103 13.30 -0.44 10.00
N ALA A 104 14.31 0.29 10.46
CA ALA A 104 14.57 0.53 11.89
C ALA A 104 13.64 1.56 12.55
N ALA A 105 12.91 2.36 11.76
CA ALA A 105 11.94 3.31 12.28
C ALA A 105 10.68 2.58 12.79
N GLU A 106 10.65 2.33 14.10
CA GLU A 106 9.47 1.82 14.80
C GLU A 106 8.35 2.87 14.80
N GLY A 107 7.12 2.44 14.47
CA GLY A 107 5.94 3.31 14.46
C GLY A 107 5.83 4.28 13.27
N LEU A 108 6.67 4.13 12.24
CA LEU A 108 6.54 4.90 11.00
C LEU A 108 5.22 4.56 10.28
N ASP A 109 4.37 5.56 10.09
CA ASP A 109 3.19 5.45 9.25
C ASP A 109 3.59 5.58 7.77
N PHE A 110 3.44 4.50 7.01
CA PHE A 110 3.81 4.47 5.61
C PHE A 110 2.89 5.32 4.72
N ASP A 111 1.66 5.59 5.15
CA ASP A 111 0.78 6.51 4.41
C ASP A 111 1.34 7.93 4.47
N PHE A 112 1.84 8.35 5.63
CA PHE A 112 2.53 9.64 5.79
C PHE A 112 3.79 9.70 4.94
N LEU A 113 4.59 8.63 4.93
CA LEU A 113 5.79 8.57 4.12
C LEU A 113 5.47 8.69 2.63
N ALA A 114 4.49 7.92 2.13
CA ALA A 114 4.09 7.95 0.73
C ALA A 114 3.61 9.35 0.31
N VAL A 115 2.73 9.97 1.10
CA VAL A 115 2.19 11.32 0.81
C VAL A 115 3.29 12.38 0.82
N ALA A 116 4.21 12.33 1.78
CA ALA A 116 5.33 13.27 1.84
C ALA A 116 6.31 13.06 0.68
N TYR A 117 6.57 11.81 0.30
CA TYR A 117 7.50 11.45 -0.76
C TYR A 117 6.98 11.81 -2.15
N GLU A 118 5.67 11.65 -2.41
CA GLU A 118 5.04 12.13 -3.65
C GLU A 118 5.03 13.67 -3.75
N ARG A 119 4.84 14.35 -2.61
CA ARG A 119 4.83 15.82 -2.56
C ARG A 119 6.22 16.43 -2.75
N ASP A 120 7.21 15.87 -2.07
CA ASP A 120 8.53 16.49 -1.91
C ASP A 120 9.54 15.91 -2.88
N TYR A 121 10.31 16.77 -3.56
CA TYR A 121 11.46 16.30 -4.30
C TYR A 121 12.58 15.89 -3.33
N VAL A 122 12.66 14.58 -3.04
CA VAL A 122 13.71 14.01 -2.20
C VAL A 122 15.00 13.89 -3.01
N TYR A 123 16.13 14.27 -2.41
CA TYR A 123 17.47 13.95 -2.90
C TYR A 123 17.96 12.67 -2.25
N THR A 124 18.86 11.93 -2.91
CA THR A 124 19.48 10.73 -2.34
C THR A 124 20.01 11.03 -0.94
N SER A 125 19.43 10.39 0.05
CA SER A 125 19.62 10.71 1.45
C SER A 125 20.41 9.61 2.15
N ASP A 126 21.44 10.00 2.90
CA ASP A 126 22.09 9.09 3.84
C ASP A 126 21.15 8.78 5.03
N ALA A 127 21.57 7.86 5.91
CA ALA A 127 20.78 7.48 7.08
C ALA A 127 20.41 8.69 7.98
N LYS A 128 21.30 9.69 8.08
CA LYS A 128 21.08 10.89 8.91
C LYS A 128 20.07 11.84 8.26
N ALA A 129 20.20 12.06 6.96
CA ALA A 129 19.29 12.87 6.16
C ALA A 129 17.90 12.23 6.06
N THR A 130 17.83 10.89 5.98
CA THR A 130 16.56 10.16 5.98
C THR A 130 15.83 10.36 7.31
N ARG A 131 16.51 10.25 8.46
CA ARG A 131 15.89 10.57 9.77
C ARG A 131 15.42 12.02 9.85
N ALA A 132 16.26 12.96 9.44
CA ALA A 132 15.88 14.37 9.42
C ALA A 132 14.66 14.62 8.52
N TYR A 133 14.57 13.95 7.37
CA TYR A 133 13.42 14.02 6.47
C TYR A 133 12.14 13.48 7.14
N LEU A 134 12.23 12.34 7.82
CA LEU A 134 11.09 11.79 8.57
C LEU A 134 10.54 12.78 9.61
N GLU A 135 11.42 13.45 10.35
CA GLU A 135 11.02 14.40 11.39
C GLU A 135 10.51 15.73 10.81
N THR A 136 11.16 16.25 9.78
CA THR A 136 10.93 17.62 9.28
C THR A 136 9.94 17.70 8.12
N ARG A 137 9.65 16.60 7.43
CA ARG A 137 8.83 16.59 6.21
C ARG A 137 7.72 15.55 6.22
N VAL A 138 7.95 14.40 6.86
CA VAL A 138 6.94 13.33 6.97
C VAL A 138 6.02 13.60 8.16
N ASN A 139 6.58 13.76 9.36
CA ASN A 139 5.83 13.96 10.61
C ASN A 139 5.44 15.42 10.85
N VAL A 140 4.89 16.07 9.83
CA VAL A 140 4.44 17.46 9.90
C VAL A 140 2.94 17.57 9.71
N ARG A 141 2.38 18.67 10.23
CA ARG A 141 0.96 18.98 10.16
C ARG A 141 0.43 18.98 8.72
N GLU A 142 1.17 19.53 7.76
CA GLU A 142 0.74 19.58 6.36
C GLU A 142 0.54 18.19 5.75
N THR A 143 1.44 17.25 6.03
CA THR A 143 1.32 15.86 5.58
C THR A 143 0.15 15.19 6.28
N ALA A 144 -0.01 15.43 7.59
CA ALA A 144 -1.14 14.92 8.36
C ALA A 144 -2.50 15.41 7.83
N GLU A 145 -2.61 16.67 7.43
CA GLU A 145 -3.83 17.24 6.85
C GLU A 145 -4.20 16.53 5.54
N ARG A 146 -3.23 16.33 4.63
CA ARG A 146 -3.47 15.59 3.37
C ARG A 146 -3.87 14.15 3.61
N VAL A 147 -3.19 13.46 4.53
CA VAL A 147 -3.54 12.08 4.89
C VAL A 147 -4.96 12.05 5.48
N CYS A 148 -5.33 13.00 6.34
CA CYS A 148 -6.69 13.09 6.87
C CYS A 148 -7.73 13.34 5.79
N ASP A 149 -7.48 14.26 4.85
CA ASP A 149 -8.39 14.55 3.74
C ASP A 149 -8.63 13.31 2.86
N GLU A 150 -7.57 12.55 2.54
CA GLU A 150 -7.69 11.29 1.80
C GLU A 150 -8.47 10.21 2.58
N LEU A 151 -8.19 10.08 3.89
CA LEU A 151 -8.91 9.14 4.76
C LEU A 151 -10.38 9.53 4.92
N GLU A 152 -10.71 10.82 4.95
CA GLU A 152 -12.10 11.29 4.97
C GLU A 152 -12.84 10.97 3.67
N GLY A 153 -12.17 11.13 2.52
CA GLY A 153 -12.72 10.70 1.24
C GLY A 153 -13.06 9.20 1.23
N GLU A 154 -12.19 8.38 1.83
CA GLU A 154 -12.45 6.95 1.98
C GLU A 154 -13.56 6.65 2.99
N LEU A 155 -13.66 7.42 4.08
CA LEU A 155 -14.74 7.30 5.06
C LEU A 155 -16.12 7.57 4.44
N VAL A 156 -16.25 8.63 3.65
CA VAL A 156 -17.49 8.96 2.93
C VAL A 156 -17.87 7.83 1.96
N ARG A 157 -16.88 7.24 1.27
CA ARG A 157 -17.14 6.12 0.38
C ARG A 157 -17.59 4.87 1.15
N LEU A 158 -16.91 4.52 2.23
CA LEU A 158 -17.24 3.34 3.05
C LEU A 158 -18.62 3.45 3.67
N THR A 159 -18.98 4.63 4.20
CA THR A 159 -20.34 4.87 4.74
C THR A 159 -21.43 4.70 3.69
N SER A 160 -21.14 4.98 2.42
CA SER A 160 -22.09 4.80 1.31
C SER A 160 -22.32 3.32 0.93
N VAL A 161 -21.36 2.44 1.23
CA VAL A 161 -21.38 1.01 0.87
C VAL A 161 -21.68 0.11 2.09
N ALA A 162 -21.49 0.63 3.30
CA ALA A 162 -21.65 -0.12 4.55
C ALA A 162 -23.11 -0.51 4.83
N ALA A 163 -23.49 -1.73 4.41
CA ALA A 163 -24.79 -2.32 4.72
C ALA A 163 -24.75 -3.30 5.91
N SER A 164 -23.57 -3.75 6.33
CA SER A 164 -23.39 -4.79 7.34
C SER A 164 -22.70 -4.27 8.61
N TYR A 165 -22.90 -4.96 9.73
CA TYR A 165 -22.24 -4.66 11.01
C TYR A 165 -20.70 -4.60 10.90
N ARG A 166 -20.10 -5.52 10.12
CA ARG A 166 -18.65 -5.50 9.86
C ARG A 166 -18.22 -4.25 9.09
N GLY A 167 -19.02 -3.80 8.12
CA GLY A 167 -18.76 -2.54 7.40
C GLY A 167 -18.78 -1.33 8.34
N TRP A 168 -19.72 -1.28 9.28
CA TRP A 168 -19.77 -0.20 10.28
C TRP A 168 -18.61 -0.22 11.28
N ILE A 169 -18.07 -1.40 11.64
CA ILE A 169 -16.83 -1.49 12.43
C ILE A 169 -15.66 -0.87 11.66
N ALA A 170 -15.49 -1.21 10.37
CA ALA A 170 -14.42 -0.65 9.55
C ALA A 170 -14.52 0.88 9.43
N VAL A 171 -15.75 1.41 9.26
CA VAL A 171 -16.02 2.86 9.28
C VAL A 171 -15.60 3.49 10.62
N ALA A 172 -15.95 2.86 11.75
CA ALA A 172 -15.61 3.38 13.08
C ALA A 172 -14.09 3.38 13.32
N GLN A 173 -13.38 2.33 12.89
CA GLN A 173 -11.92 2.24 12.97
C GLN A 173 -11.23 3.32 12.14
N LEU A 174 -11.69 3.52 10.90
CA LEU A 174 -11.16 4.57 10.03
C LEU A 174 -11.38 5.96 10.62
N LYS A 175 -12.58 6.22 11.15
CA LYS A 175 -12.87 7.48 11.85
C LYS A 175 -11.97 7.68 13.07
N ALA A 176 -11.78 6.65 13.90
CA ALA A 176 -10.89 6.73 15.05
C ALA A 176 -9.44 7.04 14.64
N ARG A 177 -8.95 6.47 13.54
CA ARG A 177 -7.63 6.79 12.98
C ARG A 177 -7.52 8.27 12.61
N ILE A 178 -8.53 8.83 11.95
CA ILE A 178 -8.58 10.25 11.59
C ILE A 178 -8.55 11.12 12.85
N ASP A 179 -9.42 10.84 13.82
CA ASP A 179 -9.53 11.64 15.06
C ASP A 179 -8.22 11.61 15.88
N VAL A 180 -7.58 10.45 16.00
CA VAL A 180 -6.26 10.32 16.67
C VAL A 180 -5.18 11.10 15.93
N THR A 181 -5.18 11.04 14.60
CA THR A 181 -4.21 11.77 13.77
C THR A 181 -4.40 13.27 13.91
N ARG A 182 -5.65 13.75 13.87
CA ARG A 182 -5.99 15.16 14.10
C ARG A 182 -5.55 15.65 15.47
N ALA A 183 -5.84 14.87 16.52
CA ALA A 183 -5.44 15.20 17.88
C ALA A 183 -3.91 15.26 18.03
N ARG A 184 -3.19 14.31 17.42
CA ARG A 184 -1.71 14.26 17.46
C ARG A 184 -1.06 15.50 16.84
N TYR A 185 -1.62 16.00 15.75
CA TYR A 185 -1.05 17.13 14.99
C TYR A 185 -1.76 18.48 15.24
N GLY A 186 -2.72 18.52 16.17
CA GLY A 186 -3.47 19.73 16.52
C GLY A 186 -4.30 20.29 15.36
N ILE A 187 -4.88 19.41 14.54
CA ILE A 187 -5.73 19.77 13.40
C ILE A 187 -7.18 19.90 13.91
N GLU A 188 -7.66 21.13 14.02
CA GLU A 188 -9.04 21.45 14.39
C GLU A 188 -9.89 21.57 13.11
N ARG A 189 -10.47 20.46 12.64
CA ARG A 189 -11.42 20.47 11.53
C ARG A 189 -12.50 19.43 11.73
#